data_AF-A0A6C0DV99-F1
#
_entry.id   AF-A0A6C0DV99-F1
#
_cell.length_a   1.000
_cell.length_b   1.000
_cell.length_c   1.000
_cell.angle_alpha   90.00
_cell.angle_beta   90.00
_cell.angle_gamma   90.00
#
_symmetry.space_group_name_H-M   'P 1'
#
loop_
_entity.id
_entity.type
_entity.pdbx_description
1 polymer ?
#
loop_
_entity_poly.entity_id
_entity_poly.type
_entity_poly.pdbx_seq_one_letter_code
_entity_poly.pdbx_strand_id
1 'polypeptide(L)'
;MNTLQFTSFDNRTSNKQYYVNTSAPKTLDIRSIQQQSNIQLKSQRIPNNQNIRSNPVDISAPTAKKMAWGEPIWFLFHTLAHKAKEEYFERIRSDLLNHIYSICSNLPCPICSNHAMEYLNRVNFRAIMRKQDLKDLLFVFHNSVNERKGLPSFQYSDLDYKYDSANTVNIIYNFINTYQQKNKNSNMIANEMYRSRQIIILKDWFNKNIQYFDL
;
A
#
# COMPACT_ATOMS: atom_id res chain seq x y z
N MET A 1 6.57 -20.77 22.54
CA MET A 1 5.42 -20.32 21.72
C MET A 1 5.23 -18.84 22.00
N ASN A 2 5.65 -17.97 21.08
CA ASN A 2 5.52 -16.52 21.25
C ASN A 2 4.14 -16.08 20.74
N THR A 3 3.14 -16.11 21.61
CA THR A 3 1.83 -15.50 21.34
C THR A 3 1.98 -13.99 21.43
N LEU A 4 1.61 -13.24 20.39
CA LEU A 4 1.47 -11.79 20.50
C LEU A 4 0.31 -11.49 21.45
N GLN A 5 0.59 -11.17 22.71
CA GLN A 5 -0.42 -10.67 23.63
C GLN A 5 -0.77 -9.23 23.23
N PHE A 6 -1.82 -9.08 22.42
CA PHE A 6 -2.38 -7.77 22.06
C PHE A 6 -3.08 -7.04 23.23
N THR A 7 -2.96 -7.52 24.48
CA THR A 7 -3.76 -7.08 25.64
C THR A 7 -3.05 -6.17 26.65
N SER A 8 -1.75 -5.89 26.53
CA SER A 8 -1.15 -4.81 27.35
C SER A 8 0.15 -4.31 26.75
N PHE A 9 0.10 -3.25 25.95
CA PHE A 9 1.29 -2.44 25.66
C PHE A 9 0.90 -0.96 25.66
N ASP A 10 1.53 -0.22 26.57
CA ASP A 10 1.28 1.17 26.90
C ASP A 10 1.43 2.12 25.70
N ASN A 11 0.48 3.04 25.59
CA ASN A 11 0.38 4.11 24.60
C ASN A 11 1.45 5.21 24.79
N ARG A 12 2.73 4.86 24.87
CA ARG A 12 3.82 5.85 25.02
C ARG A 12 4.99 5.56 24.09
N THR A 13 4.74 5.67 22.78
CA THR A 13 5.70 6.23 21.79
C THR A 13 5.10 6.10 20.38
N SER A 14 4.29 7.07 19.97
CA SER A 14 3.94 7.26 18.57
C SER A 14 4.29 8.68 18.18
N ASN A 15 5.52 8.87 17.72
CA ASN A 15 5.94 9.93 16.79
C ASN A 15 7.43 9.75 16.48
N LYS A 16 7.74 8.86 15.55
CA LYS A 16 8.90 9.06 14.68
C LYS A 16 8.40 8.96 13.24
N GLN A 17 8.40 10.12 12.58
CA GLN A 17 8.19 10.23 11.15
C GLN A 17 9.39 9.59 10.46
N TYR A 18 9.16 8.55 9.67
CA TYR A 18 10.20 7.95 8.84
C TYR A 18 10.23 8.70 7.50
N TYR A 19 11.23 9.57 7.32
CA TYR A 19 11.60 10.14 6.01
C TYR A 19 13.07 9.79 5.74
N VAL A 20 13.37 9.24 4.57
CA VAL A 20 14.74 9.08 4.06
C VAL A 20 14.81 9.60 2.64
N ASN A 21 15.83 10.44 2.39
CA ASN A 21 16.17 11.12 1.15
C ASN A 21 16.65 10.16 0.07
N THR A 22 16.30 10.44 -1.19
CA THR A 22 16.72 9.70 -2.38
C THR A 22 17.76 10.48 -3.19
N SER A 23 18.78 9.77 -3.72
CA SER A 23 19.59 10.23 -4.85
C SER A 23 19.90 9.03 -5.76
N ALA A 24 19.69 9.24 -7.07
CA ALA A 24 19.77 8.28 -8.19
C ALA A 24 21.24 8.01 -8.63
N PRO A 25 21.61 7.12 -9.61
CA PRO A 25 20.80 6.63 -10.76
C PRO A 25 21.10 5.22 -11.40
N LYS A 26 20.31 4.91 -12.46
CA LYS A 26 20.54 4.10 -13.71
C LYS A 26 19.89 2.71 -13.91
N THR A 27 18.66 2.77 -14.44
CA THR A 27 18.01 2.07 -15.59
C THR A 27 18.29 0.60 -15.94
N LEU A 28 17.20 -0.19 -15.98
CA LEU A 28 16.97 -1.33 -16.90
C LEU A 28 15.54 -1.26 -17.50
N ASP A 29 15.40 -1.66 -18.76
CA ASP A 29 14.25 -1.49 -19.67
C ASP A 29 13.23 -2.64 -19.54
N ILE A 30 11.96 -2.33 -19.22
CA ILE A 30 10.86 -3.33 -19.11
C ILE A 30 9.73 -2.92 -20.06
N ARG A 31 9.87 -3.29 -21.33
CA ARG A 31 8.94 -2.97 -22.43
C ARG A 31 7.79 -3.95 -22.65
N SER A 32 7.56 -4.94 -21.80
CA SER A 32 6.59 -6.01 -22.11
C SER A 32 5.19 -5.85 -21.52
N ILE A 33 4.87 -4.73 -20.85
CA ILE A 33 3.50 -4.49 -20.33
C ILE A 33 3.04 -3.08 -20.67
N GLN A 34 3.00 -2.77 -21.97
CA GLN A 34 2.33 -1.56 -22.44
C GLN A 34 1.60 -1.85 -23.73
N GLN A 35 0.37 -2.34 -23.61
CA GLN A 35 -0.58 -2.28 -24.72
C GLN A 35 -2.00 -2.17 -24.16
N GLN A 36 -2.52 -0.95 -24.21
CA GLN A 36 -3.82 -0.55 -24.79
C GLN A 36 -4.57 0.48 -23.94
N SER A 37 -4.38 1.76 -24.29
CA SER A 37 -5.43 2.79 -24.23
C SER A 37 -5.10 3.93 -25.20
N ASN A 38 -5.47 3.76 -26.48
CA ASN A 38 -5.52 4.87 -27.43
C ASN A 38 -6.88 5.57 -27.32
N ILE A 39 -6.92 6.75 -26.73
CA ILE A 39 -8.04 7.70 -26.89
C ILE A 39 -7.46 8.96 -27.53
N GLN A 40 -7.85 9.18 -28.78
CA GLN A 40 -7.41 10.26 -29.64
C GLN A 40 -8.16 11.56 -29.29
N LEU A 41 -7.46 12.54 -28.69
CA LEU A 41 -7.99 13.89 -28.49
C LEU A 41 -7.57 14.81 -29.64
N LYS A 42 -8.57 15.40 -30.31
CA LYS A 42 -8.40 16.36 -31.41
C LYS A 42 -7.72 17.64 -30.90
N SER A 43 -6.58 17.99 -31.49
CA SER A 43 -5.88 19.26 -31.26
C SER A 43 -6.56 20.38 -32.06
N GLN A 44 -7.08 21.40 -31.38
CA GLN A 44 -7.40 22.69 -31.98
C GLN A 44 -6.27 23.68 -31.70
N ARG A 45 -5.77 24.35 -32.74
CA ARG A 45 -4.71 25.36 -32.68
C ARG A 45 -5.26 26.68 -32.10
N ILE A 46 -4.54 27.28 -31.16
CA ILE A 46 -4.75 28.67 -30.71
C ILE A 46 -3.51 29.50 -31.10
N PRO A 47 -3.65 30.73 -31.64
CA PRO A 47 -2.52 31.56 -32.02
C PRO A 47 -1.80 32.19 -30.81
N ASN A 48 -0.51 32.39 -31.00
CA ASN A 48 0.46 32.88 -30.03
C ASN A 48 0.45 34.42 -29.98
N ASN A 49 0.30 35.07 -28.82
CA ASN A 49 0.81 36.43 -28.63
C ASN A 49 0.93 36.91 -27.16
N GLN A 50 2.02 37.63 -26.93
CA GLN A 50 2.34 38.60 -25.87
C GLN A 50 2.82 38.13 -24.47
N ASN A 51 4.09 38.49 -24.23
CA ASN A 51 4.79 38.76 -22.97
C ASN A 51 3.93 39.30 -21.82
N ILE A 52 3.99 38.64 -20.65
CA ILE A 52 3.76 39.27 -19.35
C ILE A 52 4.83 38.75 -18.38
N ARG A 53 5.67 39.67 -17.86
CA ARG A 53 6.52 39.41 -16.69
C ARG A 53 5.64 39.44 -15.45
N SER A 54 5.66 38.37 -14.66
CA SER A 54 5.18 38.37 -13.27
C SER A 54 6.01 37.42 -12.42
N ASN A 55 6.24 37.85 -11.18
CA ASN A 55 7.11 37.30 -10.14
C ASN A 55 6.91 35.79 -9.88
N PRO A 56 7.91 35.09 -9.28
CA PRO A 56 7.78 33.68 -8.94
C PRO A 56 6.62 33.50 -7.95
N VAL A 57 5.51 32.98 -8.46
CA VAL A 57 4.43 32.41 -7.66
C VAL A 57 5.01 31.17 -7.01
N ASP A 58 5.16 31.22 -5.68
CA ASP A 58 5.39 30.06 -4.84
C ASP A 58 4.17 29.13 -4.97
N ILE A 59 4.23 28.19 -5.92
CA ILE A 59 3.26 27.10 -6.03
C ILE A 59 3.62 26.07 -4.96
N SER A 60 3.42 26.43 -3.69
CA SER A 60 3.16 25.41 -2.68
C SER A 60 1.80 24.81 -3.01
N ALA A 61 1.82 23.72 -3.77
CA ALA A 61 0.65 22.94 -4.12
C ALA A 61 -0.20 22.71 -2.86
N PRO A 62 -1.54 22.78 -2.93
CA PRO A 62 -2.40 22.51 -1.79
C PRO A 62 -2.08 21.10 -1.29
N THR A 63 -1.54 20.99 -0.07
CA THR A 63 -1.19 19.69 0.52
C THR A 63 -2.47 18.89 0.66
N ALA A 64 -2.76 18.03 -0.31
CA ALA A 64 -3.89 17.12 -0.27
C ALA A 64 -3.85 16.39 1.06
N LYS A 65 -4.94 16.49 1.83
CA LYS A 65 -5.04 15.92 3.17
C LYS A 65 -4.61 14.45 3.14
N LYS A 66 -3.45 14.15 3.73
CA LYS A 66 -2.86 12.81 3.75
C LYS A 66 -3.81 11.87 4.50
N MET A 67 -4.21 10.77 3.85
CA MET A 67 -5.03 9.73 4.47
C MET A 67 -4.19 8.99 5.53
N ALA A 68 -4.62 9.04 6.79
CA ALA A 68 -3.87 8.47 7.92
C ALA A 68 -3.70 6.93 7.83
N TRP A 69 -4.59 6.24 7.11
CA TRP A 69 -4.59 4.78 6.98
C TRP A 69 -3.86 4.26 5.73
N GLY A 70 -3.64 5.10 4.71
CA GLY A 70 -3.12 4.64 3.41
C GLY A 70 -1.68 4.13 3.50
N GLU A 71 -0.81 4.91 4.13
CA GLU A 71 0.60 4.54 4.32
C GLU A 71 0.77 3.30 5.21
N PRO A 72 0.11 3.19 6.39
CA PRO A 72 0.14 1.96 7.19
C PRO A 72 -0.27 0.69 6.45
N ILE A 73 -1.29 0.75 5.58
CA ILE A 73 -1.74 -0.41 4.79
C ILE A 73 -0.66 -0.85 3.79
N TRP A 74 -0.10 0.10 3.04
CA TRP A 74 0.97 -0.22 2.09
C TRP A 74 2.20 -0.75 2.81
N PHE A 75 2.56 -0.16 3.95
CA PHE A 75 3.71 -0.59 4.72
C PHE A 75 3.49 -2.01 5.27
N LEU A 76 2.27 -2.34 5.72
CA LEU A 76 1.93 -3.71 6.09
C LEU A 76 2.12 -4.67 4.92
N PHE A 77 1.49 -4.42 3.76
CA PHE A 77 1.53 -5.34 2.63
C PHE A 77 2.96 -5.67 2.19
N HIS A 78 3.76 -4.63 1.99
CA HIS A 78 5.14 -4.78 1.57
C HIS A 78 6.03 -5.40 2.66
N THR A 79 5.80 -5.07 3.94
CA THR A 79 6.53 -5.71 5.05
C THR A 79 6.20 -7.19 5.13
N LEU A 80 4.93 -7.60 5.05
CA LEU A 80 4.56 -9.02 5.09
C LEU A 80 5.14 -9.79 3.89
N ALA A 81 5.10 -9.20 2.70
CA ALA A 81 5.73 -9.81 1.52
C ALA A 81 7.25 -9.91 1.66
N HIS A 82 7.92 -8.88 2.20
CA HIS A 82 9.38 -8.89 2.42
C HIS A 82 9.82 -9.77 3.58
N LYS A 83 9.01 -9.90 4.63
CA LYS A 83 9.39 -10.59 5.86
C LYS A 83 8.90 -12.02 5.93
N ALA A 84 8.02 -12.46 5.03
CA ALA A 84 7.68 -13.87 4.92
C ALA A 84 8.95 -14.70 4.68
N LYS A 85 9.13 -15.77 5.44
CA LYS A 85 10.23 -16.71 5.25
C LYS A 85 9.95 -17.57 4.02
N GLU A 86 10.94 -17.70 3.14
CA GLU A 86 10.77 -18.35 1.83
C GLU A 86 10.26 -19.79 1.98
N GLU A 87 10.83 -20.53 2.93
CA GLU A 87 10.52 -21.93 3.22
C GLU A 87 9.11 -22.15 3.79
N TYR A 88 8.45 -21.10 4.29
CA TYR A 88 7.09 -21.16 4.81
C TYR A 88 6.08 -20.41 3.94
N PHE A 89 6.52 -19.77 2.86
CA PHE A 89 5.65 -18.91 2.06
C PHE A 89 4.45 -19.68 1.52
N GLU A 90 4.67 -20.86 0.92
CA GLU A 90 3.60 -21.69 0.36
C GLU A 90 2.51 -22.01 1.39
N ARG A 91 2.90 -22.25 2.64
CA ARG A 91 1.98 -22.56 3.76
C ARG A 91 1.04 -21.41 4.08
N ILE A 92 1.54 -20.17 4.09
CA ILE A 92 0.77 -18.98 4.47
C ILE A 92 0.16 -18.25 3.27
N ARG A 93 0.58 -18.61 2.05
CA ARG A 93 0.30 -17.90 0.80
C ARG A 93 -1.18 -17.63 0.57
N SER A 94 -2.00 -18.67 0.65
CA SER A 94 -3.46 -18.55 0.39
C SER A 94 -4.10 -17.56 1.35
N ASP A 95 -3.82 -17.68 2.64
CA ASP A 95 -4.39 -16.80 3.66
C ASP A 95 -3.87 -15.37 3.53
N LEU A 96 -2.56 -15.20 3.29
CA LEU A 96 -1.95 -13.89 3.10
C LEU A 96 -2.57 -13.15 1.91
N LEU A 97 -2.76 -13.82 0.77
CA LEU A 97 -3.41 -13.25 -0.41
C LEU A 97 -4.88 -12.91 -0.13
N ASN A 98 -5.60 -13.79 0.57
CA ASN A 98 -6.98 -13.54 0.98
C ASN A 98 -7.08 -12.32 1.91
N HIS A 99 -6.13 -12.14 2.84
CA HIS A 99 -6.08 -10.97 3.71
C HIS A 99 -5.83 -9.68 2.94
N ILE A 100 -4.89 -9.67 1.99
CA ILE A 100 -4.63 -8.51 1.12
C ILE A 100 -5.90 -8.15 0.33
N TYR A 101 -6.53 -9.14 -0.32
CA TYR A 101 -7.78 -8.93 -1.07
C TYR A 101 -8.91 -8.41 -0.17
N SER A 102 -9.06 -8.99 1.02
CA SER A 102 -10.09 -8.60 1.98
C SER A 102 -9.86 -7.16 2.49
N ILE A 103 -8.63 -6.76 2.77
CA ILE A 103 -8.30 -5.39 3.19
C ILE A 103 -8.61 -4.41 2.04
N CYS A 104 -8.21 -4.74 0.82
CA CYS A 104 -8.48 -3.90 -0.37
C CYS A 104 -9.98 -3.70 -0.64
N SER A 105 -10.80 -4.75 -0.45
CA SER A 105 -12.27 -4.63 -0.62
C SER A 105 -12.96 -3.83 0.49
N ASN A 106 -12.28 -3.60 1.61
CA ASN A 106 -12.84 -2.94 2.79
C ASN A 106 -12.13 -1.63 3.18
N LEU A 107 -11.35 -1.04 2.27
CA LEU A 107 -10.63 0.22 2.54
C LEU A 107 -11.58 1.31 3.08
N PRO A 108 -11.13 2.19 4.01
CA PRO A 108 -11.92 3.30 4.56
C PRO A 108 -12.25 4.44 3.56
N CYS A 109 -12.31 4.12 2.28
CA CYS A 109 -12.58 5.00 1.14
C CYS A 109 -13.21 4.15 0.03
N PRO A 110 -14.51 4.31 -0.28
CA PRO A 110 -15.19 3.50 -1.29
C PRO A 110 -14.55 3.57 -2.69
N ILE A 111 -14.12 4.78 -3.10
CA ILE A 111 -13.43 4.98 -4.39
C ILE A 111 -12.11 4.20 -4.42
N CYS A 112 -11.36 4.24 -3.32
CA CYS A 112 -10.09 3.53 -3.18
C CYS A 112 -10.30 2.02 -3.20
N SER A 113 -11.34 1.53 -2.53
CA SER A 113 -11.75 0.11 -2.57
C SER A 113 -12.09 -0.32 -4.00
N ASN A 114 -12.97 0.41 -4.69
CA ASN A 114 -13.34 0.11 -6.07
C ASN A 114 -12.13 0.03 -7.00
N HIS A 115 -11.26 1.04 -6.96
CA HIS A 115 -10.02 1.07 -7.75
C HIS A 115 -9.06 -0.08 -7.42
N ALA A 116 -8.96 -0.47 -6.14
CA ALA A 116 -8.14 -1.61 -5.72
C ALA A 116 -8.74 -2.93 -6.22
N MET A 117 -10.07 -3.09 -6.12
CA MET A 117 -10.76 -4.29 -6.59
C MET A 117 -10.71 -4.44 -8.11
N GLU A 118 -10.86 -3.35 -8.86
CA GLU A 118 -10.68 -3.35 -10.32
C GLU A 118 -9.30 -3.85 -10.73
N TYR A 119 -8.26 -3.47 -9.98
CA TYR A 119 -6.90 -3.96 -10.22
C TYR A 119 -6.78 -5.44 -9.84
N LEU A 120 -7.14 -5.81 -8.61
CA LEU A 120 -6.95 -7.17 -8.10
C LEU A 120 -7.80 -8.22 -8.84
N ASN A 121 -8.98 -7.86 -9.34
CA ASN A 121 -9.80 -8.78 -10.12
C ASN A 121 -9.18 -9.17 -11.48
N ARG A 122 -8.15 -8.44 -11.94
CA ARG A 122 -7.39 -8.76 -13.14
C ARG A 122 -6.14 -9.59 -12.85
N VAL A 123 -5.81 -9.77 -11.57
CA VAL A 123 -4.61 -10.50 -11.13
C VAL A 123 -4.91 -11.99 -11.10
N ASN A 124 -4.05 -12.79 -11.72
CA ASN A 124 -4.09 -14.24 -11.55
C ASN A 124 -3.40 -14.65 -10.24
N PHE A 125 -4.15 -14.69 -9.13
CA PHE A 125 -3.62 -15.10 -7.82
C PHE A 125 -3.05 -16.52 -7.78
N ARG A 126 -3.40 -17.39 -8.73
CA ARG A 126 -2.82 -18.74 -8.82
C ARG A 126 -1.37 -18.73 -9.31
N ALA A 127 -0.96 -17.67 -10.00
CA ALA A 127 0.42 -17.52 -10.48
C ALA A 127 1.39 -17.04 -9.41
N ILE A 128 0.89 -16.54 -8.27
CA ILE A 128 1.71 -16.11 -7.15
C ILE A 128 2.08 -17.36 -6.36
N MET A 129 3.30 -17.86 -6.52
CA MET A 129 3.78 -19.11 -5.91
C MET A 129 4.93 -18.89 -4.93
N ARG A 130 5.75 -17.87 -5.18
CA ARG A 130 6.91 -17.50 -4.36
C ARG A 130 6.71 -16.15 -3.69
N LYS A 131 7.48 -15.91 -2.64
CA LYS A 131 7.52 -14.63 -1.94
C LYS A 131 7.80 -13.47 -2.90
N GLN A 132 8.74 -13.69 -3.83
CA GLN A 132 9.10 -12.68 -4.83
C GLN A 132 7.93 -12.31 -5.74
N ASP A 133 7.09 -13.27 -6.15
CA ASP A 133 5.91 -12.99 -6.97
C ASP A 133 4.93 -12.03 -6.26
N LEU A 134 4.81 -12.16 -4.94
CA LEU A 134 3.97 -11.26 -4.14
C LEU A 134 4.59 -9.86 -4.04
N LYS A 135 5.92 -9.76 -3.84
CA LYS A 135 6.62 -8.47 -3.83
C LYS A 135 6.45 -7.74 -5.15
N ASP A 136 6.61 -8.44 -6.27
CA ASP A 136 6.47 -7.89 -7.62
C ASP A 136 5.04 -7.40 -7.88
N LEU A 137 4.04 -8.22 -7.53
CA LEU A 137 2.63 -7.82 -7.62
C LEU A 137 2.36 -6.52 -6.85
N LEU A 138 2.78 -6.46 -5.58
CA LEU A 138 2.53 -5.30 -4.72
C LEU A 138 3.28 -4.06 -5.19
N PHE A 139 4.49 -4.22 -5.76
CA PHE A 139 5.26 -3.13 -6.35
C PHE A 139 4.52 -2.52 -7.55
N VAL A 140 4.14 -3.35 -8.52
CA VAL A 140 3.41 -2.89 -9.71
C VAL A 140 2.07 -2.28 -9.32
N PHE A 141 1.37 -2.92 -8.37
CA PHE A 141 0.09 -2.42 -7.89
C PHE A 141 0.23 -1.04 -7.24
N HIS A 142 1.17 -0.86 -6.32
CA HIS A 142 1.38 0.42 -5.64
C HIS A 142 1.78 1.52 -6.64
N ASN A 143 2.63 1.21 -7.62
CA ASN A 143 3.01 2.17 -8.65
C ASN A 143 1.86 2.54 -9.59
N SER A 144 0.95 1.61 -9.90
CA SER A 144 -0.28 1.94 -10.64
C SER A 144 -1.20 2.91 -9.86
N VAL A 145 -1.19 2.84 -8.52
CA VAL A 145 -1.92 3.78 -7.66
C VAL A 145 -1.20 5.13 -7.62
N ASN A 146 0.14 5.14 -7.57
CA ASN A 146 0.93 6.36 -7.63
C ASN A 146 0.69 7.10 -8.94
N GLU A 147 0.77 6.41 -10.08
CA GLU A 147 0.51 6.96 -11.41
C GLU A 147 -0.88 7.61 -11.50
N ARG A 148 -1.93 6.89 -11.06
CA ARG A 148 -3.32 7.41 -11.04
C ARG A 148 -3.47 8.68 -10.20
N LYS A 149 -2.64 8.82 -9.16
CA LYS A 149 -2.65 9.97 -8.25
C LYS A 149 -1.66 11.07 -8.68
N GLY A 150 -0.94 10.90 -9.78
CA GLY A 150 0.12 11.83 -10.22
C GLY A 150 1.31 11.88 -9.25
N LEU A 151 1.57 10.81 -8.50
CA LEU A 151 2.70 10.69 -7.59
C LEU A 151 3.89 10.02 -8.29
N PRO A 152 5.14 10.33 -7.90
CA PRO A 152 6.32 9.65 -8.44
C PRO A 152 6.26 8.14 -8.24
N SER A 153 6.73 7.39 -9.23
CA SER A 153 6.90 5.94 -9.11
C SER A 153 8.00 5.61 -8.11
N PHE A 154 7.73 4.64 -7.25
CA PHE A 154 8.71 4.04 -6.37
C PHE A 154 9.70 3.20 -7.18
N GLN A 155 10.99 3.29 -6.87
CA GLN A 155 12.05 2.56 -7.57
C GLN A 155 12.14 1.13 -7.05
N TYR A 156 12.25 0.17 -7.96
CA TYR A 156 12.31 -1.24 -7.58
C TYR A 156 13.57 -1.58 -6.76
N SER A 157 14.70 -0.93 -7.06
CA SER A 157 15.96 -1.07 -6.33
C SER A 157 15.85 -0.79 -4.83
N ASP A 158 14.89 0.06 -4.46
CA ASP A 158 14.73 0.53 -3.09
C ASP A 158 13.78 -0.38 -2.29
N LEU A 159 13.13 -1.35 -2.94
CA LEU A 159 12.09 -2.19 -2.36
C LEU A 159 12.63 -2.97 -1.15
N ASP A 160 13.68 -3.75 -1.36
CA ASP A 160 14.23 -4.60 -0.31
C ASP A 160 14.85 -3.75 0.79
N TYR A 161 15.65 -2.74 0.43
CA TYR A 161 16.25 -1.82 1.39
C TYR A 161 15.22 -1.17 2.32
N LYS A 162 14.08 -0.73 1.77
CA LYS A 162 13.02 -0.06 2.52
C LYS A 162 12.34 -0.97 3.55
N TYR A 163 12.10 -2.23 3.19
CA TYR A 163 11.31 -3.15 4.02
C TYR A 163 12.17 -4.12 4.84
N ASP A 164 13.47 -4.18 4.60
CA ASP A 164 14.40 -5.02 5.35
C ASP A 164 14.58 -4.58 6.81
N SER A 165 14.62 -3.27 7.06
CA SER A 165 14.72 -2.73 8.42
C SER A 165 13.38 -2.64 9.18
N ALA A 166 12.26 -3.04 8.54
CA ALA A 166 10.95 -2.97 9.15
C ALA A 166 10.80 -3.99 10.29
N ASN A 167 10.33 -3.53 11.46
CA ASN A 167 9.93 -4.43 12.55
C ASN A 167 8.49 -4.90 12.33
N THR A 168 8.32 -6.19 12.04
CA THR A 168 7.05 -6.77 11.58
C THR A 168 5.93 -6.55 12.61
N VAL A 169 6.24 -6.72 13.90
CA VAL A 169 5.27 -6.57 15.00
C VAL A 169 4.78 -5.13 15.10
N ASN A 170 5.69 -4.15 15.04
CA ASN A 170 5.33 -2.73 15.08
C ASN A 170 4.48 -2.31 13.88
N ILE A 171 4.77 -2.86 12.70
CA ILE A 171 3.99 -2.58 11.48
C ILE A 171 2.57 -3.15 11.59
N ILE A 172 2.43 -4.40 12.06
CA ILE A 172 1.11 -5.00 12.32
C ILE A 172 0.32 -4.16 13.33
N TYR A 173 0.95 -3.73 14.42
CA TYR A 173 0.33 -2.89 15.44
C TYR A 173 -0.15 -1.54 14.87
N ASN A 174 0.73 -0.84 14.13
CA ASN A 174 0.39 0.43 13.49
C ASN A 174 -0.76 0.28 12.48
N PHE A 175 -0.75 -0.79 11.68
CA PHE A 175 -1.87 -1.09 10.79
C PHE A 175 -3.18 -1.31 11.57
N ILE A 176 -3.19 -2.18 12.59
CA ILE A 176 -4.42 -2.45 13.37
C ILE A 176 -4.97 -1.15 13.96
N ASN A 177 -4.08 -0.33 14.54
CA ASN A 177 -4.47 0.91 15.20
C ASN A 177 -5.02 1.96 14.26
N THR A 178 -4.53 2.03 13.02
CA THR A 178 -4.99 3.01 12.02
C THR A 178 -6.20 2.50 11.25
N TYR A 179 -6.23 1.20 10.94
CA TYR A 179 -7.31 0.55 10.22
C TYR A 179 -8.59 0.38 11.06
N GLN A 180 -8.49 0.34 12.39
CA GLN A 180 -9.66 0.33 13.29
C GLN A 180 -10.28 1.70 13.55
N GLN A 181 -9.62 2.79 13.12
CA GLN A 181 -10.14 4.13 13.42
C GLN A 181 -11.50 4.33 12.75
N LYS A 182 -12.44 4.82 13.55
CA LYS A 182 -13.78 5.15 13.09
C LYS A 182 -13.74 6.41 12.23
N ASN A 183 -14.56 6.42 11.20
CA ASN A 183 -14.78 7.63 10.44
C ASN A 183 -15.68 8.55 11.27
N LYS A 184 -15.45 9.87 11.21
CA LYS A 184 -16.32 10.85 11.88
C LYS A 184 -17.71 10.95 11.22
N ASN A 185 -17.93 10.26 10.11
CA ASN A 185 -19.16 10.29 9.32
C ASN A 185 -19.97 9.00 9.59
N SER A 186 -21.16 9.17 10.15
CA SER A 186 -22.11 8.10 10.52
C SER A 186 -22.63 7.28 9.32
N ASN A 187 -22.42 7.73 8.09
CA ASN A 187 -22.93 7.04 6.90
C ASN A 187 -22.10 5.81 6.49
N MET A 188 -21.05 5.45 7.24
CA MET A 188 -20.15 4.33 6.92
C MET A 188 -20.14 3.20 7.96
N ILE A 189 -21.19 3.09 8.80
CA ILE A 189 -21.26 2.10 9.90
C ILE A 189 -21.06 0.67 9.41
N ALA A 190 -21.66 0.27 8.28
CA ALA A 190 -21.50 -1.08 7.75
C ALA A 190 -20.02 -1.39 7.43
N ASN A 191 -19.32 -0.48 6.74
CA ASN A 191 -17.87 -0.63 6.47
C ASN A 191 -17.05 -0.70 7.77
N GLU A 192 -17.41 0.08 8.79
CA GLU A 192 -16.77 -0.01 10.11
C GLU A 192 -16.96 -1.36 10.78
N MET A 193 -18.15 -1.95 10.69
CA MET A 193 -18.43 -3.29 11.22
C MET A 193 -17.63 -4.37 10.47
N TYR A 194 -17.57 -4.30 9.15
CA TYR A 194 -16.76 -5.23 8.33
C TYR A 194 -15.27 -5.13 8.68
N ARG A 195 -14.71 -3.92 8.75
CA ARG A 195 -13.32 -3.70 9.16
C ARG A 195 -13.05 -4.23 10.56
N SER A 196 -13.96 -3.97 11.51
CA SER A 196 -13.82 -4.45 12.90
C SER A 196 -13.77 -5.97 12.96
N ARG A 197 -14.66 -6.66 12.24
CA ARG A 197 -14.64 -8.14 12.14
C ARG A 197 -13.35 -8.63 11.48
N GLN A 198 -12.92 -7.97 10.41
CA GLN A 198 -11.70 -8.32 9.70
C GLN A 198 -10.45 -8.18 10.57
N ILE A 199 -10.39 -7.17 11.45
CA ILE A 199 -9.30 -7.00 12.40
C ILE A 199 -9.23 -8.16 13.40
N ILE A 200 -10.38 -8.68 13.86
CA ILE A 200 -10.41 -9.85 14.75
C ILE A 200 -9.79 -11.07 14.05
N ILE A 201 -10.21 -11.30 12.79
CA ILE A 201 -9.68 -12.40 11.97
C ILE A 201 -8.17 -12.24 11.73
N LEU A 202 -7.72 -11.02 11.38
CA LEU A 202 -6.31 -10.72 11.16
C LEU A 202 -5.46 -10.93 12.41
N LYS A 203 -5.94 -10.48 13.58
CA LYS A 203 -5.23 -10.69 14.86
C LYS A 203 -5.04 -12.17 15.16
N ASP A 204 -6.09 -12.98 14.99
CA ASP A 204 -6.02 -14.43 15.17
C ASP A 204 -5.04 -15.08 14.19
N TRP A 205 -5.09 -14.68 12.91
CA TRP A 205 -4.17 -15.19 11.90
C TRP A 205 -2.71 -14.82 12.19
N PHE A 206 -2.43 -13.57 12.57
CA PHE A 206 -1.08 -13.15 12.97
C PHE A 206 -0.59 -13.94 14.17
N ASN A 207 -1.40 -14.12 15.21
CA ASN A 207 -1.03 -14.92 16.38
C ASN A 207 -0.61 -16.36 16.03
N LYS A 208 -1.26 -16.95 15.04
CA LYS A 208 -1.00 -18.33 14.59
C LYS A 208 0.19 -18.46 13.64
N ASN A 209 0.56 -17.38 12.94
CA ASN A 209 1.49 -17.44 11.81
C ASN A 209 2.70 -16.51 11.93
N ILE A 210 2.81 -15.71 12.99
CA ILE A 210 3.89 -14.72 13.15
C ILE A 210 5.29 -15.35 13.07
N GLN A 211 5.44 -16.61 13.49
CA GLN A 211 6.71 -17.35 13.42
C GLN A 211 7.23 -17.58 11.99
N TYR A 212 6.35 -17.47 10.98
CA TYR A 212 6.69 -17.59 9.56
C TYR A 212 7.18 -16.27 8.95
N PHE A 213 7.35 -15.24 9.78
CA PHE A 213 7.92 -13.97 9.39
C PHE A 213 9.21 -13.68 10.16
N ASP A 214 10.11 -12.92 9.55
CA ASP A 214 11.22 -12.27 10.24
C ASP A 214 10.67 -11.06 11.02
N LEU A 215 11.07 -10.91 12.28
CA LEU A 215 10.48 -9.94 13.22
C LEU A 215 11.19 -8.60 13.26
#